data_AF-U1MI63-F1
#
_entry.id   AF-U1MI63-F1
#
_cell.length_a   1.000
_cell.length_b   1.000
_cell.length_c   1.000
_cell.angle_alpha   90.00
_cell.angle_beta   90.00
_cell.angle_gamma   90.00
#
_symmetry.space_group_name_H-M   'P 1'
#
loop_
_entity.id
_entity.type
_entity.pdbx_description
1 polymer ?
#
loop_
_entity_poly.entity_id
_entity_poly.type
_entity_poly.pdbx_seq_one_letter_code
_entity_poly.pdbx_strand_id
1 'polypeptide(L)'
;MGVEVRESPVSEQAFTEMRQFVRDYLAASVETEQDGGRMRWYPWHSAAYRFNHIENVVELSAQIARAEGANVDATRTAALFHDIAKLEVEQDAHADEGAQVAEKYLTSHGEYPSSFTGQVTQAVRDHSYQGPVTDLPLETQCLVEADVLDKVGANGVALVILRMGMRPALTPTPRK
;
A
#
# COMPACT_ATOMS: atom_id res chain seq x y z
N MET A 1 27.47 20.28 -11.07
CA MET A 1 26.73 20.47 -9.81
C MET A 1 26.85 19.17 -9.04
N GLY A 2 27.38 19.21 -7.82
CA GLY A 2 27.60 18.01 -7.02
C GLY A 2 26.26 17.38 -6.64
N VAL A 3 26.07 16.12 -6.97
CA VAL A 3 24.98 15.32 -6.39
C VAL A 3 25.41 15.07 -4.95
N GLU A 4 24.84 15.82 -4.02
CA GLU A 4 24.90 15.45 -2.61
C GLU A 4 24.22 14.08 -2.50
N VAL A 5 25.01 13.03 -2.36
CA VAL A 5 24.50 11.72 -1.95
C VAL A 5 24.03 11.90 -0.52
N ARG A 6 22.77 12.32 -0.35
CA ARG A 6 22.11 12.23 0.95
C ARG A 6 22.12 10.76 1.32
N GLU A 7 22.78 10.44 2.43
CA GLU A 7 22.74 9.09 2.98
C GLU A 7 21.26 8.71 3.17
N SER A 8 20.89 7.53 2.65
CA SER A 8 19.53 7.01 2.76
C SER A 8 19.17 6.93 4.25
N PRO A 9 18.09 7.59 4.71
CA PRO A 9 17.66 7.49 6.11
C PRO A 9 17.17 6.07 6.47
N VAL A 10 17.01 5.18 5.48
CA VAL A 10 16.48 3.83 5.66
C VAL A 10 17.53 2.81 5.23
N SER A 11 18.17 2.17 6.20
CA SER A 11 19.07 1.05 5.92
C SER A 11 18.30 -0.16 5.36
N GLU A 12 18.97 -1.03 4.61
CA GLU A 12 18.35 -2.26 4.09
C GLU A 12 17.88 -3.20 5.22
N GLN A 13 18.57 -3.17 6.37
CA GLN A 13 18.12 -3.88 7.56
C GLN A 13 16.82 -3.28 8.11
N ALA A 14 16.76 -1.97 8.31
CA ALA A 14 15.55 -1.30 8.79
C ALA A 14 14.36 -1.53 7.84
N PHE A 15 14.59 -1.47 6.53
CA PHE A 15 13.55 -1.78 5.55
C PHE A 15 13.07 -3.23 5.60
N THR A 16 13.97 -4.17 5.91
CA THR A 16 13.61 -5.59 6.10
C THR A 16 12.79 -5.79 7.37
N GLU A 17 13.11 -5.08 8.45
CA GLU A 17 12.33 -5.08 9.68
C GLU A 17 10.94 -4.46 9.47
N MET A 18 10.82 -3.38 8.68
CA MET A 18 9.53 -2.81 8.28
C MET A 18 8.69 -3.82 7.48
N ARG A 19 9.30 -4.52 6.51
CA ARG A 19 8.60 -5.54 5.71
C ARG A 19 8.05 -6.67 6.56
N GLN A 20 8.86 -7.15 7.51
CA GLN A 20 8.43 -8.17 8.45
C GLN A 20 7.26 -7.68 9.31
N PHE A 21 7.34 -6.44 9.81
CA PHE A 21 6.25 -5.82 10.58
C PHE A 21 4.95 -5.75 9.79
N VAL A 22 4.97 -5.23 8.55
CA VAL A 22 3.76 -5.15 7.70
C VAL A 22 3.16 -6.52 7.44
N ARG A 23 4.00 -7.53 7.17
CA ARG A 23 3.56 -8.90 6.94
C ARG A 23 2.84 -9.48 8.17
N ASP A 24 3.43 -9.30 9.34
CA ASP A 24 2.88 -9.80 10.60
C ASP A 24 1.59 -9.05 10.99
N TYR A 25 1.55 -7.75 10.74
CA TYR A 25 0.35 -6.92 10.93
C TYR A 25 -0.83 -7.44 10.11
N LEU A 26 -0.63 -7.62 8.79
CA LEU A 26 -1.67 -8.12 7.89
C LEU A 26 -2.15 -9.53 8.30
N ALA A 27 -1.24 -10.39 8.76
CA ALA A 27 -1.60 -11.72 9.23
C ALA A 27 -2.50 -11.63 10.48
N ALA A 28 -2.13 -10.79 11.44
CA ALA A 28 -2.91 -10.57 12.66
C ALA A 28 -4.30 -9.96 12.39
N SER A 29 -4.41 -9.03 11.43
CA SER A 29 -5.70 -8.42 11.05
C SER A 29 -6.71 -9.42 10.51
N VAL A 30 -6.26 -10.52 9.88
CA VAL A 30 -7.16 -11.57 9.37
C VAL A 30 -7.62 -12.52 10.48
N GLU A 31 -6.78 -12.76 11.49
CA GLU A 31 -7.12 -13.65 12.62
C GLU A 31 -8.17 -13.06 13.56
N THR A 32 -8.28 -11.73 13.62
CA THR A 32 -9.25 -11.01 14.45
C THR A 32 -10.63 -10.89 13.82
N GLU A 33 -10.79 -11.09 12.50
CA GLU A 33 -12.08 -11.11 11.82
C GLU A 33 -12.90 -12.38 12.18
N GLN A 34 -13.84 -12.23 13.12
CA GLN A 34 -14.76 -13.33 13.47
C GLN A 34 -15.89 -13.55 12.43
N ASP A 35 -16.12 -12.60 11.51
CA ASP A 35 -17.32 -12.57 10.66
C ASP A 35 -17.07 -12.12 9.21
N GLY A 36 -15.93 -12.49 8.60
CA GLY A 36 -15.53 -12.10 7.23
C GLY A 36 -16.45 -12.58 6.07
N GLY A 37 -17.61 -13.14 6.40
CA GLY A 37 -18.64 -13.57 5.45
C GLY A 37 -18.12 -14.51 4.35
N ARG A 38 -18.83 -14.56 3.21
CA ARG A 38 -18.40 -15.33 2.03
C ARG A 38 -17.12 -14.78 1.38
N MET A 39 -16.72 -13.54 1.70
CA MET A 39 -15.60 -12.88 1.05
C MET A 39 -14.22 -13.28 1.57
N ARG A 40 -14.11 -13.77 2.82
CA ARG A 40 -12.84 -14.25 3.41
C ARG A 40 -12.15 -15.36 2.60
N TRP A 41 -12.93 -16.16 1.87
CA TRP A 41 -12.41 -17.28 1.07
C TRP A 41 -11.81 -16.83 -0.26
N TYR A 42 -11.95 -15.55 -0.61
CA TYR A 42 -11.39 -15.04 -1.84
C TYR A 42 -9.91 -14.69 -1.67
N PRO A 43 -9.05 -15.06 -2.65
CA PRO A 43 -7.61 -14.82 -2.58
C PRO A 43 -7.22 -13.38 -2.21
N TRP A 44 -8.01 -12.39 -2.64
CA TRP A 44 -7.77 -10.96 -2.39
C TRP A 44 -8.11 -10.46 -0.97
N HIS A 45 -8.72 -11.30 -0.12
CA HIS A 45 -8.87 -11.05 1.31
C HIS A 45 -7.79 -11.74 2.15
N SER A 46 -6.84 -12.44 1.52
CA SER A 46 -5.73 -13.05 2.25
C SER A 46 -4.62 -12.03 2.55
N ALA A 47 -4.06 -12.11 3.76
CA ALA A 47 -2.86 -11.36 4.15
C ALA A 47 -1.71 -11.56 3.15
N ALA A 48 -1.52 -12.81 2.66
CA ALA A 48 -0.47 -13.13 1.70
C ALA A 48 -0.64 -12.41 0.35
N TYR A 49 -1.86 -12.35 -0.19
CA TYR A 49 -2.11 -11.60 -1.42
C TYR A 49 -1.88 -10.10 -1.23
N ARG A 50 -2.35 -9.53 -0.11
CA ARG A 50 -2.16 -8.11 0.21
C ARG A 50 -0.69 -7.76 0.36
N PHE A 51 0.07 -8.60 1.05
CA PHE A 51 1.51 -8.41 1.19
C PHE A 51 2.23 -8.48 -0.17
N ASN A 52 1.87 -9.43 -1.05
CA ASN A 52 2.43 -9.48 -2.40
C ASN A 52 2.11 -8.24 -3.23
N HIS A 53 0.88 -7.72 -3.13
CA HIS A 53 0.50 -6.45 -3.76
C HIS A 53 1.39 -5.30 -3.25
N ILE A 54 1.54 -5.18 -1.93
CA ILE A 54 2.40 -4.16 -1.31
C ILE A 54 3.85 -4.27 -1.82
N GLU A 55 4.44 -5.46 -1.87
CA GLU A 55 5.81 -5.64 -2.37
C GLU A 55 5.96 -5.23 -3.85
N ASN A 56 4.97 -5.53 -4.69
CA ASN A 56 4.98 -5.06 -6.08
C ASN A 56 4.92 -3.53 -6.16
N VAL A 57 4.07 -2.90 -5.36
CA VAL A 57 3.94 -1.44 -5.29
C VAL A 57 5.21 -0.80 -4.76
N VAL A 58 5.88 -1.40 -3.78
CA VAL A 58 7.22 -0.98 -3.30
C VAL A 58 8.24 -0.98 -4.45
N GLU A 59 8.30 -2.04 -5.25
CA GLU A 59 9.22 -2.12 -6.37
C GLU A 59 8.91 -1.06 -7.44
N LEU A 60 7.65 -0.98 -7.88
CA LEU A 60 7.20 -0.05 -8.91
C LEU A 60 7.38 1.40 -8.48
N SER A 61 6.94 1.75 -7.27
CA SER A 61 7.03 3.12 -6.75
C SER A 61 8.48 3.59 -6.61
N ALA A 62 9.41 2.71 -6.22
CA ALA A 62 10.84 3.02 -6.19
C ALA A 62 11.42 3.24 -7.60
N GLN A 63 10.94 2.51 -8.62
CA GLN A 63 11.32 2.73 -10.01
C GLN A 63 10.81 4.07 -10.53
N ILE A 64 9.54 4.39 -10.29
CA ILE A 64 8.91 5.65 -10.71
C ILE A 64 9.59 6.83 -10.00
N ALA A 65 9.77 6.76 -8.67
CA ALA A 65 10.43 7.82 -7.90
C ALA A 65 11.85 8.13 -8.41
N ARG A 66 12.62 7.10 -8.80
CA ARG A 66 13.94 7.31 -9.41
C ARG A 66 13.86 8.01 -10.77
N ALA A 67 12.87 7.66 -11.59
CA ALA A 67 12.69 8.25 -12.91
C ALA A 67 12.21 9.71 -12.83
N GLU A 68 11.30 10.01 -11.89
CA GLU A 68 10.70 11.34 -11.70
C GLU A 68 11.53 12.26 -10.80
N GLY A 69 12.55 11.74 -10.12
CA GLY A 69 13.40 12.50 -9.20
C GLY A 69 12.76 12.76 -7.83
N ALA A 70 11.80 11.93 -7.42
CA ALA A 70 11.19 11.97 -6.10
C ALA A 70 12.10 11.35 -5.02
N ASN A 71 11.78 11.57 -3.75
CA ASN A 71 12.46 10.90 -2.64
C ASN A 71 12.13 9.40 -2.60
N VAL A 72 13.03 8.59 -3.17
CA VAL A 72 12.88 7.12 -3.27
C VAL A 72 12.63 6.45 -1.93
N ASP A 73 13.30 6.88 -0.86
CA ASP A 73 13.13 6.26 0.46
C ASP A 73 11.77 6.57 1.06
N ALA A 74 11.32 7.84 0.97
CA ALA A 74 10.00 8.21 1.46
C ALA A 74 8.91 7.49 0.65
N THR A 75 9.04 7.44 -0.68
CA THR A 75 8.09 6.75 -1.56
C THR A 75 8.03 5.24 -1.28
N ARG A 76 9.16 4.54 -1.24
CA ARG A 76 9.16 3.08 -1.00
C ARG A 76 8.68 2.71 0.40
N THR A 77 8.99 3.52 1.41
CA THR A 77 8.47 3.33 2.76
C THR A 77 6.96 3.61 2.81
N ALA A 78 6.47 4.67 2.17
CA ALA A 78 5.03 4.91 2.08
C ALA A 78 4.30 3.78 1.36
N ALA A 79 4.86 3.28 0.25
CA ALA A 79 4.34 2.12 -0.47
C ALA A 79 4.24 0.87 0.41
N LEU A 80 5.23 0.64 1.27
CA LEU A 80 5.23 -0.50 2.19
C LEU A 80 4.08 -0.42 3.22
N PHE A 81 3.69 0.77 3.64
CA PHE A 81 2.64 0.97 4.63
C PHE A 81 1.25 1.30 4.06
N HIS A 82 1.12 1.63 2.77
CA HIS A 82 -0.11 2.25 2.22
C HIS A 82 -1.40 1.46 2.48
N ASP A 83 -1.32 0.13 2.39
CA ASP A 83 -2.44 -0.79 2.55
C ASP A 83 -2.34 -1.65 3.84
N ILE A 84 -1.49 -1.27 4.81
CA ILE A 84 -1.28 -2.06 6.04
C ILE A 84 -2.57 -2.30 6.84
N ALA A 85 -3.46 -1.29 6.88
CA ALA A 85 -4.72 -1.35 7.63
C ALA A 85 -5.91 -1.85 6.78
N LYS A 86 -5.67 -2.29 5.54
CA LYS A 86 -6.72 -2.63 4.56
C LYS A 86 -7.64 -3.79 4.98
N LEU A 87 -7.19 -4.62 5.92
CA LEU A 87 -7.93 -5.78 6.44
C LEU A 87 -8.47 -5.57 7.86
N GLU A 88 -8.15 -4.43 8.50
CA GLU A 88 -8.55 -4.14 9.87
C GLU A 88 -9.73 -3.17 9.96
N VAL A 89 -9.75 -2.17 9.07
CA VAL A 89 -10.74 -1.10 9.08
C VAL A 89 -11.51 -1.04 7.77
N GLU A 90 -12.65 -0.35 7.80
CA GLU A 90 -13.46 -0.08 6.62
C GLU A 90 -12.66 0.65 5.54
N GLN A 91 -13.07 0.45 4.28
CA GLN A 91 -12.35 0.94 3.11
C GLN A 91 -12.12 2.47 3.13
N ASP A 92 -13.02 3.26 3.70
CA ASP A 92 -12.85 4.72 3.72
C ASP A 92 -11.86 5.19 4.82
N ALA A 93 -11.50 4.33 5.76
CA ALA A 93 -10.61 4.65 6.89
C ALA A 93 -9.19 4.09 6.75
N HIS A 94 -8.94 3.15 5.84
CA HIS A 94 -7.64 2.44 5.77
C HIS A 94 -6.43 3.35 5.54
N ALA A 95 -6.57 4.44 4.79
CA ALA A 95 -5.46 5.35 4.52
C ALA A 95 -5.09 6.16 5.77
N ASP A 96 -6.08 6.62 6.53
CA ASP A 96 -5.86 7.33 7.79
C ASP A 96 -5.27 6.41 8.87
N GLU A 97 -5.80 5.19 9.01
CA GLU A 97 -5.26 4.22 9.97
C GLU A 97 -3.86 3.76 9.57
N GLY A 98 -3.64 3.47 8.28
CA GLY A 98 -2.31 3.11 7.77
C GLY A 98 -1.27 4.19 8.03
N ALA A 99 -1.65 5.47 7.90
CA ALA A 99 -0.76 6.58 8.21
C ALA A 99 -0.42 6.66 9.71
N GLN A 100 -1.39 6.38 10.60
CA GLN A 100 -1.16 6.31 12.04
C GLN A 100 -0.24 5.14 12.41
N VAL A 101 -0.43 3.97 11.80
CA VAL A 101 0.42 2.80 12.03
C VAL A 101 1.85 3.08 11.56
N ALA A 102 2.03 3.68 10.38
CA ALA A 102 3.33 4.09 9.87
C ALA A 102 4.03 5.10 10.80
N GLU A 103 3.30 6.10 11.28
CA GLU A 103 3.82 7.09 12.23
C GLU A 103 4.29 6.43 13.53
N LYS A 104 3.45 5.58 14.13
CA LYS A 104 3.78 4.84 15.35
C LYS A 104 5.00 3.96 15.15
N TYR A 105 5.10 3.25 14.02
CA TYR A 105 6.25 2.40 13.71
C TYR A 105 7.54 3.25 13.61
N LEU A 106 7.55 4.26 12.74
CA LEU A 106 8.73 5.08 12.48
C LEU A 106 9.20 5.85 13.72
N THR A 107 8.28 6.31 14.58
CA THR A 107 8.65 7.03 15.82
C THR A 107 9.12 6.12 16.95
N SER A 108 8.82 4.81 16.89
CA SER A 108 9.24 3.84 17.90
C SER A 108 10.43 2.98 17.48
N HIS A 109 10.75 2.91 16.18
CA HIS A 109 11.77 2.03 15.62
C HIS A 109 12.83 2.80 14.82
N GLY A 110 13.78 3.42 15.52
CA GLY A 110 14.92 4.12 14.93
C GLY A 110 14.84 5.65 15.07
N GLU A 111 15.82 6.34 14.48
CA GLU A 111 15.92 7.81 14.51
C GLU A 111 15.74 8.36 13.09
N TYR A 112 14.49 8.49 12.65
CA TYR A 112 14.19 9.12 11.37
C TYR A 112 13.97 10.64 11.52
N PRO A 113 14.42 11.46 10.55
CA PRO A 113 14.08 12.87 10.53
C PRO A 113 12.56 13.09 10.53
N SER A 114 12.07 14.09 11.26
CA SER A 114 10.63 14.42 11.29
C SER A 114 10.07 14.77 9.91
N SER A 115 10.90 15.34 9.04
CA SER A 115 10.54 15.60 7.63
C SER A 115 10.30 14.31 6.85
N PHE A 116 11.11 13.26 7.09
CA PHE A 116 10.93 11.96 6.46
C PHE A 116 9.65 11.28 6.96
N THR A 117 9.45 11.22 8.27
CA THR A 117 8.24 10.64 8.87
C THR A 117 6.98 11.36 8.39
N GLY A 118 7.00 12.69 8.33
CA GLY A 118 5.90 13.49 7.82
C GLY A 118 5.61 13.25 6.33
N GLN A 119 6.64 13.10 5.50
CA GLN A 119 6.48 12.74 4.08
C GLN A 119 5.83 11.37 3.91
N VAL A 120 6.32 10.36 4.64
CA VAL A 120 5.78 8.99 4.58
C VAL A 120 4.32 8.97 5.01
N THR A 121 3.99 9.54 6.17
CA THR A 121 2.63 9.48 6.74
C THR A 121 1.64 10.26 5.89
N GLN A 122 2.05 11.40 5.30
CA GLN A 122 1.20 12.14 4.38
C GLN A 122 0.97 11.37 3.08
N ALA A 123 2.00 10.77 2.50
CA ALA A 123 1.86 9.95 1.29
C ALA A 123 0.94 8.75 1.52
N VAL A 124 1.06 8.07 2.66
CA VAL A 124 0.14 6.99 3.05
C VAL A 124 -1.28 7.51 3.23
N ARG A 125 -1.49 8.66 3.87
CA ARG A 125 -2.83 9.23 4.07
C ARG A 125 -3.51 9.60 2.73
N ASP A 126 -2.74 10.19 1.83
CA ASP A 126 -3.27 10.75 0.58
C ASP A 126 -3.30 9.75 -0.58
N HIS A 127 -2.78 8.52 -0.41
CA HIS A 127 -2.72 7.55 -1.52
C HIS A 127 -4.11 7.14 -2.04
N SER A 128 -5.17 7.35 -1.24
CA SER A 128 -6.56 7.07 -1.63
C SER A 128 -7.30 8.30 -2.18
N TYR A 129 -6.60 9.42 -2.36
CA TYR A 129 -7.15 10.67 -2.90
C TYR A 129 -7.81 10.45 -4.28
N GLN A 130 -9.02 10.99 -4.45
CA GLN A 130 -9.85 10.78 -5.64
C GLN A 130 -9.79 11.95 -6.65
N GLY A 131 -9.01 13.01 -6.35
CA GLY A 131 -8.81 14.13 -7.26
C GLY A 131 -7.69 13.89 -8.28
N PRO A 132 -7.28 14.93 -9.02
CA PRO A 132 -6.13 14.85 -9.91
C PRO A 132 -4.86 14.46 -9.15
N VAL A 133 -4.16 13.42 -9.62
CA VAL A 133 -2.90 12.97 -9.00
C VAL A 133 -1.86 14.10 -8.95
N THR A 134 -1.89 15.02 -9.93
CA THR A 134 -1.00 16.18 -10.01
C THR A 134 -1.15 17.18 -8.86
N ASP A 135 -2.23 17.09 -8.08
CA ASP A 135 -2.45 17.94 -6.91
C ASP A 135 -1.68 17.43 -5.67
N LEU A 136 -1.10 16.23 -5.74
CA LEU A 136 -0.38 15.58 -4.64
C LEU A 136 1.12 15.87 -4.70
N PRO A 137 1.84 15.75 -3.57
CA PRO A 137 3.31 15.74 -3.56
C PRO A 137 3.87 14.64 -4.48
N LEU A 138 5.03 14.88 -5.08
CA LEU A 138 5.61 13.99 -6.10
C LEU A 138 5.78 12.54 -5.59
N GLU A 139 6.19 12.37 -4.33
CA GLU A 139 6.31 11.06 -3.69
C GLU A 139 4.97 10.31 -3.62
N THR A 140 3.88 11.02 -3.35
CA THR A 140 2.53 10.47 -3.32
C THR A 140 2.03 10.17 -4.73
N GLN A 141 2.36 10.99 -5.73
CA GLN A 141 2.04 10.69 -7.13
C GLN A 141 2.66 9.36 -7.55
N CYS A 142 3.95 9.18 -7.28
CA CYS A 142 4.67 7.94 -7.58
C CYS A 142 4.02 6.72 -6.90
N LEU A 143 3.58 6.87 -5.65
CA LEU A 143 2.87 5.83 -4.90
C LEU A 143 1.52 5.48 -5.57
N VAL A 144 0.69 6.48 -5.85
CA VAL A 144 -0.64 6.29 -6.47
C VAL A 144 -0.50 5.62 -7.83
N GLU A 145 0.44 6.06 -8.65
CA GLU A 145 0.67 5.49 -9.97
C GLU A 145 1.16 4.04 -9.88
N ALA A 146 2.08 3.72 -8.96
CA ALA A 146 2.53 2.35 -8.72
C ALA A 146 1.39 1.42 -8.27
N ASP A 147 0.55 1.90 -7.35
CA ASP A 147 -0.63 1.18 -6.85
C ASP A 147 -1.64 0.89 -7.98
N VAL A 148 -1.91 1.90 -8.82
CA VAL A 148 -2.76 1.72 -10.00
C VAL A 148 -2.13 0.73 -10.99
N LEU A 149 -0.82 0.84 -11.26
CA LEU A 149 -0.12 -0.04 -12.20
C LEU A 149 -0.18 -1.51 -11.80
N ASP A 150 -0.02 -1.87 -10.52
CA ASP A 150 -0.19 -3.26 -10.08
C ASP A 150 -1.64 -3.76 -10.25
N LYS A 151 -2.63 -2.86 -10.06
CA LYS A 151 -4.07 -3.14 -10.22
C LYS A 151 -4.54 -3.23 -11.68
N VAL A 152 -3.85 -2.62 -12.63
CA VAL A 152 -4.20 -2.71 -14.07
C VAL A 152 -3.26 -3.62 -14.86
N GLY A 153 -2.13 -4.01 -14.27
CA GLY A 153 -1.17 -4.95 -14.85
C GLY A 153 -1.69 -6.40 -14.87
N ALA A 154 -0.81 -7.34 -15.22
CA ALA A 154 -1.17 -8.75 -15.35
C ALA A 154 -1.80 -9.34 -14.06
N ASN A 155 -1.28 -8.98 -12.89
CA ASN A 155 -1.84 -9.39 -11.59
C ASN A 155 -3.27 -8.90 -11.41
N GLY A 156 -3.50 -7.61 -11.63
CA GLY A 156 -4.82 -7.01 -11.56
C GLY A 156 -5.83 -7.60 -12.55
N VAL A 157 -5.41 -7.83 -13.80
CA VAL A 157 -6.27 -8.49 -14.81
C VAL A 157 -6.63 -9.92 -14.39
N ALA A 158 -5.65 -10.70 -13.92
CA ALA A 158 -5.89 -12.05 -13.41
C ALA A 158 -6.86 -12.03 -12.22
N LEU A 159 -6.70 -11.08 -11.30
CA LEU A 159 -7.60 -10.89 -10.17
C LEU A 159 -9.04 -10.58 -10.62
N VAL A 160 -9.21 -9.65 -11.56
CA VAL A 160 -10.54 -9.30 -12.08
C VAL A 160 -11.21 -10.51 -12.72
N ILE A 161 -10.48 -11.31 -13.50
CA ILE A 161 -11.00 -12.56 -14.09
C ILE A 161 -11.45 -13.54 -13.01
N LEU A 162 -10.61 -13.80 -11.99
CA LEU A 162 -10.95 -14.68 -10.87
C LEU A 162 -12.20 -14.17 -10.12
N ARG A 163 -12.26 -12.86 -9.83
CA ARG A 163 -13.39 -12.22 -9.16
C ARG A 163 -14.68 -12.32 -9.97
N MET A 164 -14.60 -12.13 -11.28
CA MET A 164 -15.74 -12.27 -12.20
C MET A 164 -16.25 -13.70 -12.26
N GLY A 165 -15.35 -14.69 -12.36
CA GLY A 165 -15.71 -16.11 -12.41
C GLY A 165 -16.30 -16.66 -11.10
N MET A 166 -15.98 -16.03 -9.97
CA MET A 166 -16.50 -16.41 -8.66
C MET A 166 -17.83 -15.75 -8.28
N ARG A 167 -18.32 -14.78 -9.07
CA ARG A 167 -19.69 -14.28 -8.90
C ARG A 167 -20.65 -15.36 -9.41
N PRO A 168 -21.69 -15.76 -8.64
CA PRO A 168 -22.71 -16.65 -9.19
C PRO A 168 -23.28 -16.01 -10.46
N ALA A 169 -23.46 -16.82 -11.50
CA ALA A 169 -24.05 -16.39 -12.76
C ALA A 169 -25.29 -15.54 -12.45
N LEU A 170 -25.35 -14.35 -13.04
CA LEU A 170 -26.49 -13.44 -12.93
C LEU A 170 -27.77 -14.28 -13.01
N THR A 171 -28.50 -14.39 -11.90
CA THR A 171 -29.84 -14.95 -11.95
C THR A 171 -30.60 -14.07 -12.95
N PRO A 172 -31.13 -14.62 -14.04
CA PRO A 172 -31.82 -13.81 -15.03
C PRO A 172 -32.96 -13.08 -14.31
N THR A 173 -32.94 -11.75 -14.34
CA THR A 173 -34.06 -10.95 -13.89
C THR A 173 -35.28 -11.40 -14.69
N PRO A 174 -36.39 -11.80 -14.04
CA PRO A 174 -37.58 -12.18 -14.77
C PRO A 174 -38.01 -10.98 -15.63
N ARG A 175 -38.18 -11.20 -16.94
CA ARG A 175 -38.74 -10.18 -17.83
C ARG A 175 -40.15 -9.87 -17.31
N LYS A 176 -40.41 -8.59 -17.04
CA LYS A 176 -41.77 -8.09 -16.80
C LYS A 176 -42.57 -8.11 -18.10
#